data_AF-A0A933BJI3-F1
#
_entry.id   AF-A0A933BJI3-F1
#
_cell.length_a   1.000
_cell.length_b   1.000
_cell.length_c   1.000
_cell.angle_alpha   90.00
_cell.angle_beta   90.00
_cell.angle_gamma   90.00
#
_symmetry.space_group_name_H-M   'P 1'
#
loop_
_entity.id
_entity.type
_entity.pdbx_description
1 polymer ?
#
loop_
_entity_poly.entity_id
_entity_poly.type
_entity_poly.pdbx_seq_one_letter_code
_entity_poly.pdbx_strand_id
1 'polypeptide(L)'
;MAQPGTDALPLRVAIIGAGPTGYYAADHLFKRQGLVVAIDMFDRLPTPYGLVRAGVAPDHQKIKSVTTTFDKIAANPNFRFYGCVDFGKDVTLADLRDHYHQILYATGAQTDRRMGIPGEDLRGSHPATEFVAWYNGHPDYRDYQYDLQHEQAAVVGIGNVAIDVARILCRSIDELRTTDIADYALDALRHSRIKEVYLLGRRGPAQAAFTNPEIKEVGEMADADIIVRPEEVQLDDLSRAAVEKSQDRATLKKVEILQGYALRKPTGKSRRLISRYLVSPVELIGNDAGQVMAMRLVKNILIAAPTGALQAKATDQFEELPVGLVFRSVGYRGVPLPGVPFHEKWGVILNEKGRVLDPDSHQPVIGEYTAGWIKRGPSGVIGTNKPDAAETVTCMVEDLARGAILHPSHPEPSAADALIRQRQPNCFSWEDWMRLDKLEVAMGQAVERPRVKFTRVADMLAALNR
;
A
#
# COMPACT_ATOMS: atom_id res chain seq x y z
N MET A 1 10.78 -26.47 30.53
CA MET A 1 9.84 -26.86 29.45
C MET A 1 10.66 -27.32 28.25
N ALA A 2 10.15 -28.22 27.42
CA ALA A 2 10.84 -28.62 26.19
C ALA A 2 10.98 -27.40 25.26
N GLN A 3 12.12 -27.26 24.59
CA GLN A 3 12.35 -26.15 23.66
C GLN A 3 11.50 -26.37 22.40
N PRO A 4 10.65 -25.40 22.00
CA PRO A 4 9.88 -25.52 20.76
C PRO A 4 10.81 -25.41 19.55
N GLY A 5 10.35 -25.91 18.40
CA GLY A 5 11.14 -25.97 17.17
C GLY A 5 11.48 -27.39 16.69
N THR A 6 10.83 -28.42 17.22
CA THR A 6 11.03 -29.83 16.85
C THR A 6 9.75 -30.41 16.22
N ASP A 7 9.82 -31.59 15.62
CA ASP A 7 8.62 -32.25 15.05
C ASP A 7 7.56 -32.55 16.13
N ALA A 8 7.98 -32.87 17.35
CA ALA A 8 7.08 -33.15 18.48
C ALA A 8 6.48 -31.89 19.08
N LEU A 9 7.21 -30.77 19.03
CA LEU A 9 6.77 -29.47 19.52
C LEU A 9 7.24 -28.38 18.55
N PRO A 10 6.51 -28.14 17.45
CA PRO A 10 6.90 -27.15 16.46
C PRO A 10 6.81 -25.73 17.06
N LEU A 11 7.66 -24.83 16.60
CA LEU A 11 7.56 -23.41 16.92
C LEU A 11 6.29 -22.84 16.28
N ARG A 12 5.29 -22.56 17.11
CA ARG A 12 4.04 -21.91 16.72
C ARG A 12 4.23 -20.40 16.54
N VAL A 13 3.98 -19.90 15.33
CA VAL A 13 4.09 -18.48 14.98
C VAL A 13 2.78 -17.97 14.39
N ALA A 14 2.22 -16.91 14.96
CA ALA A 14 1.11 -16.16 14.37
C ALA A 14 1.65 -15.00 13.54
N ILE A 15 1.17 -14.82 12.31
CA ILE A 15 1.47 -13.66 11.46
C ILE A 15 0.19 -12.90 11.19
N ILE A 16 0.13 -11.63 11.61
CA ILE A 16 -1.04 -10.76 11.43
C ILE A 16 -0.84 -9.87 10.21
N GLY A 17 -1.56 -10.18 9.12
CA GLY A 17 -1.49 -9.53 7.82
C GLY A 17 -0.88 -10.44 6.75
N ALA A 18 -1.64 -10.69 5.67
CA ALA A 18 -1.24 -11.54 4.56
C ALA A 18 -0.65 -10.74 3.38
N GLY A 19 0.07 -9.66 3.66
CA GLY A 19 0.84 -8.91 2.65
C GLY A 19 2.21 -9.54 2.33
N PRO A 20 3.00 -8.95 1.41
CA PRO A 20 4.33 -9.46 1.04
C PRO A 20 5.24 -9.75 2.23
N THR A 21 5.25 -8.87 3.22
CA THR A 21 6.07 -8.99 4.43
C THR A 21 5.77 -10.28 5.19
N GLY A 22 4.49 -10.63 5.37
CA GLY A 22 4.09 -11.85 6.07
C GLY A 22 4.62 -13.09 5.36
N TYR A 23 4.49 -13.14 4.03
CA TYR A 23 5.03 -14.23 3.22
C TYR A 23 6.56 -14.29 3.24
N TYR A 24 7.25 -13.16 3.16
CA TYR A 24 8.71 -13.14 3.27
C TYR A 24 9.18 -13.61 4.65
N ALA A 25 8.50 -13.21 5.73
CA ALA A 25 8.82 -13.70 7.07
C ALA A 25 8.60 -15.22 7.19
N ALA A 26 7.47 -15.73 6.67
CA ALA A 26 7.21 -17.16 6.63
C ALA A 26 8.28 -17.94 5.84
N ASP A 27 8.67 -17.45 4.66
CA ASP A 27 9.76 -18.04 3.86
C ASP A 27 11.09 -18.08 4.65
N HIS A 28 11.42 -16.99 5.33
CA HIS A 28 12.64 -16.91 6.14
C HIS A 28 12.61 -17.84 7.35
N LEU A 29 11.46 -18.05 7.98
CA LEU A 29 11.26 -19.01 9.08
C LEU A 29 11.38 -20.46 8.59
N PHE A 30 10.66 -20.83 7.53
CA PHE A 30 10.70 -22.19 6.98
C PHE A 30 12.07 -22.61 6.46
N LYS A 31 12.91 -21.66 6.07
CA LYS A 31 14.29 -21.92 5.61
C LYS A 31 15.32 -22.05 6.73
N ARG A 32 14.93 -21.91 8.00
CA ARG A 32 15.86 -22.10 9.13
C ARG A 32 16.13 -23.59 9.36
N GLN A 33 17.39 -23.97 9.16
CA GLN A 33 17.83 -25.35 9.37
C GLN A 33 17.71 -25.74 10.84
N GLY A 34 17.26 -26.97 11.10
CA GLY A 34 17.09 -27.50 12.44
C GLY A 34 15.92 -26.90 13.22
N LEU A 35 15.06 -26.12 12.57
CA LEU A 35 13.89 -25.49 13.19
C LEU A 35 12.61 -25.92 12.48
N VAL A 36 11.75 -26.63 13.20
CA VAL A 36 10.39 -26.96 12.74
C VAL A 36 9.44 -25.86 13.18
N VAL A 37 8.84 -25.16 12.22
CA VAL A 37 7.93 -24.03 12.46
C VAL A 37 6.55 -24.39 11.92
N ALA A 38 5.51 -24.04 12.66
CA ALA A 38 4.14 -24.07 12.19
C ALA A 38 3.53 -22.66 12.26
N ILE A 39 3.10 -22.16 11.10
CA ILE A 39 2.71 -20.77 10.89
C ILE A 39 1.21 -20.69 10.63
N ASP A 40 0.54 -19.84 11.38
CA ASP A 40 -0.82 -19.41 11.08
C ASP A 40 -0.79 -17.93 10.66
N MET A 41 -1.25 -17.66 9.44
CA MET A 41 -1.32 -16.30 8.89
C MET A 41 -2.76 -15.83 8.87
N PHE A 42 -3.01 -14.68 9.48
CA PHE A 42 -4.32 -14.08 9.65
C PHE A 42 -4.48 -12.88 8.75
N ASP A 43 -5.65 -12.72 8.14
CA ASP A 43 -6.02 -11.49 7.46
C ASP A 43 -7.51 -11.20 7.62
N ARG A 44 -7.87 -9.92 7.79
CA ARG A 44 -9.26 -9.48 7.86
C ARG A 44 -10.00 -9.70 6.52
N LEU A 45 -9.28 -9.79 5.41
CA LEU A 45 -9.84 -10.06 4.09
C LEU A 45 -9.87 -11.57 3.80
N PRO A 46 -10.84 -12.04 2.99
CA PRO A 46 -10.86 -13.43 2.52
C PRO A 46 -9.73 -13.72 1.52
N THR A 47 -9.22 -12.69 0.85
CA THR A 47 -8.18 -12.81 -0.18
C THR A 47 -6.83 -12.34 0.36
N PRO A 48 -5.74 -13.11 0.19
CA PRO A 48 -4.41 -12.75 0.66
C PRO A 48 -3.69 -11.76 -0.29
N TYR A 49 -2.41 -11.56 -0.02
CA TYR A 49 -1.41 -10.75 -0.74
C TYR A 49 -1.46 -9.24 -0.49
N GLY A 50 -2.43 -8.77 0.29
CA GLY A 50 -2.56 -7.36 0.68
C GLY A 50 -2.47 -6.42 -0.53
N LEU A 51 -1.59 -5.42 -0.46
CA LEU A 51 -1.43 -4.41 -1.51
C LEU A 51 -0.93 -4.97 -2.85
N VAL A 52 -0.42 -6.19 -2.94
CA VAL A 52 -0.12 -6.78 -4.27
C VAL A 52 -1.40 -7.01 -5.06
N ARG A 53 -2.49 -7.39 -4.37
CA ARG A 53 -3.81 -7.60 -4.97
C ARG A 53 -4.64 -6.32 -4.99
N ALA A 54 -4.66 -5.60 -3.87
CA ALA A 54 -5.56 -4.47 -3.62
C ALA A 54 -4.92 -3.07 -3.82
N GLY A 55 -3.61 -3.00 -4.06
CA GLY A 55 -2.86 -1.75 -4.19
C GLY A 55 -2.21 -1.57 -5.56
N VAL A 56 -1.38 -2.52 -5.99
CA VAL A 56 -0.70 -2.48 -7.29
C VAL A 56 -1.72 -2.29 -8.40
N ALA A 57 -1.49 -1.26 -9.21
CA ALA A 57 -2.41 -0.85 -10.26
C ALA A 57 -2.75 -2.00 -11.22
N PRO A 58 -3.98 -2.05 -11.77
CA PRO A 58 -4.41 -3.14 -12.63
C PRO A 58 -3.64 -3.21 -13.96
N ASP A 59 -3.04 -2.12 -14.40
CA ASP A 59 -2.15 -2.09 -15.57
C ASP A 59 -0.68 -2.48 -15.24
N HIS A 60 -0.38 -2.89 -14.00
CA HIS A 60 0.93 -3.35 -13.54
C HIS A 60 0.99 -4.86 -13.23
N GLN A 61 0.42 -5.69 -14.12
CA GLN A 61 0.32 -7.14 -13.93
C GLN A 61 1.66 -7.84 -13.65
N LYS A 62 2.76 -7.39 -14.27
CA LYS A 62 4.09 -7.97 -14.06
C LYS A 62 4.55 -7.88 -12.60
N ILE A 63 4.18 -6.82 -11.88
CA ILE A 63 4.52 -6.67 -10.47
C ILE A 63 3.75 -7.67 -9.60
N LYS A 64 2.52 -8.02 -10.01
CA LYS A 64 1.65 -8.98 -9.29
C LYS A 64 2.14 -10.44 -9.39
N SER A 65 3.06 -10.76 -10.30
CA SER A 65 3.62 -12.12 -10.46
C SER A 65 4.42 -12.61 -9.25
N VAL A 66 4.77 -11.72 -8.31
CA VAL A 66 5.38 -12.10 -7.03
C VAL A 66 4.49 -13.05 -6.22
N THR A 67 3.16 -13.04 -6.45
CA THR A 67 2.19 -13.95 -5.82
C THR A 67 2.52 -15.42 -6.05
N THR A 68 3.08 -15.79 -7.20
CA THR A 68 3.54 -17.17 -7.44
C THR A 68 4.62 -17.63 -6.45
N THR A 69 5.42 -16.69 -5.90
CA THR A 69 6.36 -17.02 -4.83
C THR A 69 5.62 -17.23 -3.51
N PHE A 70 4.60 -16.41 -3.22
CA PHE A 70 3.77 -16.52 -2.03
C PHE A 70 2.98 -17.83 -2.01
N ASP A 71 2.47 -18.28 -3.16
CA ASP A 71 1.77 -19.55 -3.30
C ASP A 71 2.67 -20.73 -2.94
N LYS A 72 3.94 -20.70 -3.39
CA LYS A 72 4.91 -21.74 -3.04
C LYS A 72 5.23 -21.77 -1.55
N ILE A 73 5.21 -20.61 -0.89
CA ILE A 73 5.42 -20.52 0.56
C ILE A 73 4.20 -21.07 1.31
N ALA A 74 3.00 -20.70 0.89
CA ALA A 74 1.74 -21.15 1.49
C ALA A 74 1.44 -22.63 1.24
N ALA A 75 2.05 -23.24 0.21
CA ALA A 75 1.94 -24.68 -0.05
C ALA A 75 2.72 -25.55 0.97
N ASN A 76 3.46 -24.95 1.91
CA ASN A 76 4.10 -25.69 2.99
C ASN A 76 3.04 -26.35 3.89
N PRO A 77 3.17 -27.65 4.24
CA PRO A 77 2.17 -28.34 5.07
C PRO A 77 2.03 -27.76 6.49
N ASN A 78 3.05 -27.04 6.97
CA ASN A 78 3.03 -26.36 8.27
C ASN A 78 2.55 -24.90 8.17
N PHE A 79 1.95 -24.50 7.05
CA PHE A 79 1.33 -23.19 6.86
C PHE A 79 -0.19 -23.31 6.86
N ARG A 80 -0.88 -22.40 7.57
CA ARG A 80 -2.32 -22.22 7.46
C ARG A 80 -2.65 -20.74 7.26
N PHE A 81 -3.67 -20.49 6.45
CA PHE A 81 -4.23 -19.16 6.24
C PHE A 81 -5.62 -19.09 6.86
N TYR A 82 -5.90 -17.99 7.55
CA TYR A 82 -7.20 -17.64 8.11
C TYR A 82 -7.60 -16.25 7.61
N GLY A 83 -8.25 -16.22 6.44
CA GLY A 83 -8.89 -15.02 5.90
C GLY A 83 -10.24 -14.74 6.55
N CYS A 84 -10.72 -13.50 6.45
CA CYS A 84 -11.89 -13.00 7.18
C CYS A 84 -11.76 -13.06 8.71
N VAL A 85 -10.54 -13.10 9.25
CA VAL A 85 -10.30 -13.10 10.70
C VAL A 85 -9.62 -11.81 11.09
N ASP A 86 -10.35 -10.95 11.80
CA ASP A 86 -9.89 -9.62 12.18
C ASP A 86 -9.25 -9.61 13.58
N PHE A 87 -8.05 -9.00 13.67
CA PHE A 87 -7.32 -8.87 14.93
C PHE A 87 -7.94 -7.78 15.79
N GLY A 88 -8.17 -8.09 17.06
CA GLY A 88 -8.89 -7.23 18.01
C GLY A 88 -10.41 -7.47 18.01
N LYS A 89 -10.93 -8.29 17.11
CA LYS A 89 -12.35 -8.66 17.05
C LYS A 89 -12.53 -10.18 17.15
N ASP A 90 -12.05 -10.92 16.15
CA ASP A 90 -12.25 -12.37 16.08
C ASP A 90 -11.14 -13.10 16.86
N VAL A 91 -9.92 -12.56 16.81
CA VAL A 91 -8.77 -12.99 17.62
C VAL A 91 -8.19 -11.80 18.38
N THR A 92 -7.93 -11.95 19.67
CA THR A 92 -7.33 -10.92 20.52
C THR A 92 -5.86 -11.19 20.79
N LEU A 93 -5.12 -10.20 21.29
CA LEU A 93 -3.74 -10.39 21.74
C LEU A 93 -3.62 -11.48 22.82
N ALA A 94 -4.59 -11.56 23.73
CA ALA A 94 -4.62 -12.58 24.77
C ALA A 94 -4.74 -13.99 24.16
N ASP A 95 -5.63 -14.17 23.17
CA ASP A 95 -5.76 -15.45 22.48
C ASP A 95 -4.46 -15.83 21.77
N LEU A 96 -3.82 -14.89 21.09
CA LEU A 96 -2.55 -15.18 20.41
C LEU A 96 -1.44 -15.55 21.39
N ARG A 97 -1.34 -14.87 22.53
CA ARG A 97 -0.35 -15.21 23.58
C ARG A 97 -0.58 -16.58 24.19
N ASP A 98 -1.83 -17.04 24.22
CA ASP A 98 -2.20 -18.33 24.78
C ASP A 98 -2.01 -19.52 23.82
N HIS A 99 -1.83 -19.25 22.51
CA HIS A 99 -1.72 -20.27 21.47
C HIS A 99 -0.40 -20.27 20.68
N TYR A 100 0.38 -19.19 20.72
CA TYR A 100 1.59 -19.02 19.91
C TYR A 100 2.80 -18.67 20.77
N HIS A 101 3.97 -19.17 20.36
CA HIS A 101 5.25 -18.84 20.99
C HIS A 101 5.74 -17.45 20.55
N GLN A 102 5.38 -17.04 19.33
CA GLN A 102 5.76 -15.76 18.74
C GLN A 102 4.63 -15.19 17.89
N ILE A 103 4.50 -13.86 17.91
CA ILE A 103 3.50 -13.09 17.17
C ILE A 103 4.24 -12.07 16.30
N LEU A 104 3.94 -12.05 15.00
CA LEU A 104 4.51 -11.10 14.05
C LEU A 104 3.41 -10.22 13.45
N TYR A 105 3.47 -8.92 13.70
CA TYR A 105 2.61 -7.93 13.08
C TYR A 105 3.18 -7.49 11.73
N ALA A 106 2.45 -7.77 10.65
CA ALA A 106 2.79 -7.45 9.26
C ALA A 106 1.62 -6.75 8.54
N THR A 107 0.83 -5.96 9.29
CA THR A 107 -0.43 -5.34 8.85
C THR A 107 -0.28 -4.19 7.85
N GLY A 108 0.95 -3.76 7.60
CA GLY A 108 1.26 -2.70 6.64
C GLY A 108 0.80 -1.31 7.11
N ALA A 109 0.37 -0.48 6.17
CA ALA A 109 -0.19 0.84 6.46
C ALA A 109 -1.53 0.95 5.74
N GLN A 110 -2.61 1.10 6.50
CA GLN A 110 -3.97 0.90 6.02
C GLN A 110 -4.72 2.21 5.73
N THR A 111 -4.22 3.34 6.22
CA THR A 111 -4.87 4.65 6.04
C THR A 111 -3.91 5.65 5.39
N ASP A 112 -4.41 6.84 5.09
CA ASP A 112 -3.62 7.94 4.54
C ASP A 112 -3.23 8.99 5.56
N ARG A 113 -2.20 9.76 5.23
CA ARG A 113 -1.89 11.03 5.86
C ARG A 113 -2.82 12.12 5.34
N ARG A 114 -3.21 13.01 6.25
CA ARG A 114 -3.92 14.25 5.91
C ARG A 114 -2.96 15.32 5.42
N MET A 115 -3.44 16.19 4.55
CA MET A 115 -2.75 17.40 4.10
C MET A 115 -2.74 18.46 5.20
N GLY A 116 -3.78 18.51 6.04
CA GLY A 116 -3.90 19.46 7.14
C GLY A 116 -4.24 20.88 6.68
N ILE A 117 -5.07 21.00 5.65
CA ILE A 117 -5.47 22.29 5.05
C ILE A 117 -6.98 22.53 5.20
N PRO A 118 -7.44 23.80 5.24
CA PRO A 118 -8.86 24.12 5.17
C PRO A 118 -9.53 23.50 3.94
N GLY A 119 -10.76 23.03 4.12
CA GLY A 119 -11.56 22.39 3.08
C GLY A 119 -11.16 20.94 2.73
N GLU A 120 -10.17 20.34 3.41
CA GLU A 120 -9.75 18.96 3.14
C GLU A 120 -10.89 17.92 3.26
N ASP A 121 -11.89 18.19 4.09
CA ASP A 121 -13.06 17.32 4.31
C ASP A 121 -14.27 17.64 3.40
N LEU A 122 -14.12 18.56 2.43
CA LEU A 122 -15.16 18.82 1.42
C LEU A 122 -15.43 17.59 0.56
N ARG A 123 -16.67 17.44 0.09
CA ARG A 123 -17.01 16.41 -0.90
C ARG A 123 -16.19 16.61 -2.17
N GLY A 124 -15.66 15.52 -2.72
CA GLY A 124 -14.70 15.56 -3.83
C GLY A 124 -13.24 15.52 -3.38
N SER A 125 -12.93 15.64 -2.08
CA SER A 125 -11.59 15.48 -1.52
C SER A 125 -11.38 14.09 -0.91
N HIS A 126 -10.72 13.20 -1.64
CA HIS A 126 -10.57 11.79 -1.28
C HIS A 126 -9.11 11.43 -1.00
N PRO A 127 -8.84 10.47 -0.10
CA PRO A 127 -7.57 9.78 -0.08
C PRO A 127 -7.35 8.98 -1.38
N ALA A 128 -6.12 9.00 -1.89
CA ALA A 128 -5.75 8.23 -3.06
C ALA A 128 -5.89 6.72 -2.82
N THR A 129 -5.68 6.24 -1.59
CA THR A 129 -5.68 4.80 -1.30
C THR A 129 -7.07 4.19 -1.36
N GLU A 130 -8.10 4.97 -1.01
CA GLU A 130 -9.50 4.54 -1.18
C GLU A 130 -9.83 4.36 -2.66
N PHE A 131 -9.41 5.32 -3.50
CA PHE A 131 -9.62 5.23 -4.95
C PHE A 131 -8.87 4.04 -5.56
N VAL A 132 -7.63 3.81 -5.09
CA VAL A 132 -6.82 2.65 -5.46
C VAL A 132 -7.50 1.34 -5.08
N ALA A 133 -7.99 1.26 -3.85
CA ALA A 133 -8.68 0.08 -3.34
C ALA A 133 -10.00 -0.16 -4.09
N TRP A 134 -10.75 0.90 -4.39
CA TRP A 134 -11.97 0.88 -5.20
C TRP A 134 -11.71 0.31 -6.60
N TYR A 135 -10.77 0.87 -7.38
CA TYR A 135 -10.54 0.32 -8.72
C TYR A 135 -9.91 -1.08 -8.70
N ASN A 136 -9.25 -1.47 -7.60
CA ASN A 136 -8.70 -2.80 -7.42
C ASN A 136 -9.68 -3.84 -6.87
N GLY A 137 -10.95 -3.48 -6.60
CA GLY A 137 -11.95 -4.43 -6.15
C GLY A 137 -11.86 -4.80 -4.67
N HIS A 138 -11.27 -3.95 -3.84
CA HIS A 138 -11.22 -4.17 -2.39
C HIS A 138 -12.65 -4.13 -1.80
N PRO A 139 -13.08 -5.13 -1.00
CA PRO A 139 -14.46 -5.22 -0.51
C PRO A 139 -14.97 -3.97 0.23
N ASP A 140 -14.18 -3.43 1.16
CA ASP A 140 -14.56 -2.26 1.96
C ASP A 140 -14.83 -0.99 1.14
N TYR A 141 -14.23 -0.87 -0.04
CA TYR A 141 -14.30 0.33 -0.87
C TYR A 141 -15.21 0.14 -2.09
N ARG A 142 -15.78 -1.04 -2.29
CA ARG A 142 -16.47 -1.37 -3.55
C ARG A 142 -17.69 -0.47 -3.82
N ASP A 143 -18.35 -0.04 -2.76
CA ASP A 143 -19.55 0.80 -2.78
C ASP A 143 -19.23 2.31 -2.85
N TYR A 144 -17.95 2.69 -2.83
CA TYR A 144 -17.55 4.09 -2.91
C TYR A 144 -17.91 4.66 -4.30
N GLN A 145 -18.28 5.92 -4.30
CA GLN A 145 -18.63 6.66 -5.51
C GLN A 145 -17.75 7.89 -5.62
N TYR A 146 -17.24 8.13 -6.82
CA TYR A 146 -16.43 9.29 -7.15
C TYR A 146 -17.15 10.08 -8.23
N ASP A 147 -17.28 11.40 -8.04
CA ASP A 147 -17.88 12.26 -9.07
C ASP A 147 -16.87 12.48 -10.20
N LEU A 148 -16.92 11.60 -11.19
CA LEU A 148 -16.11 11.67 -12.40
C LEU A 148 -16.72 12.59 -13.48
N GLN A 149 -17.76 13.38 -13.16
CA GLN A 149 -18.39 14.31 -14.10
C GLN A 149 -17.67 15.67 -14.18
N HIS A 150 -16.73 15.94 -13.27
CA HIS A 150 -15.81 17.06 -13.40
C HIS A 150 -14.85 16.86 -14.59
N GLU A 151 -14.39 17.96 -15.18
CA GLU A 151 -13.37 17.91 -16.24
C GLU A 151 -11.94 17.94 -15.69
N GLN A 152 -11.76 18.42 -14.46
CA GLN A 152 -10.47 18.67 -13.84
C GLN A 152 -10.36 17.96 -12.49
N ALA A 153 -9.32 17.14 -12.34
CA ALA A 153 -8.95 16.52 -11.07
C ALA A 153 -7.53 16.89 -10.65
N ALA A 154 -7.26 16.94 -9.35
CA ALA A 154 -5.92 17.09 -8.80
C ALA A 154 -5.51 15.84 -8.00
N VAL A 155 -4.25 15.43 -8.14
CA VAL A 155 -3.59 14.41 -7.33
C VAL A 155 -2.44 15.06 -6.60
N VAL A 156 -2.55 15.15 -5.27
CA VAL A 156 -1.54 15.80 -4.41
C VAL A 156 -0.51 14.77 -3.97
N GLY A 157 0.71 14.89 -4.49
CA GLY A 157 1.80 13.94 -4.25
C GLY A 157 2.50 13.56 -5.55
N ILE A 158 3.76 13.13 -5.43
CA ILE A 158 4.62 12.73 -6.56
C ILE A 158 5.33 11.40 -6.25
N GLY A 159 4.59 10.45 -5.69
CA GLY A 159 4.99 9.05 -5.51
C GLY A 159 4.32 8.13 -6.52
N ASN A 160 4.69 6.84 -6.53
CA ASN A 160 4.11 5.87 -7.47
C ASN A 160 2.58 5.77 -7.35
N VAL A 161 2.02 5.82 -6.15
CA VAL A 161 0.55 5.80 -5.94
C VAL A 161 -0.13 7.01 -6.60
N ALA A 162 0.49 8.19 -6.54
CA ALA A 162 -0.04 9.38 -7.21
C ALA A 162 0.01 9.23 -8.74
N ILE A 163 1.07 8.61 -9.26
CA ILE A 163 1.20 8.25 -10.68
C ILE A 163 0.13 7.23 -11.08
N ASP A 164 -0.16 6.24 -10.24
CA ASP A 164 -1.18 5.23 -10.52
C ASP A 164 -2.58 5.83 -10.58
N VAL A 165 -2.96 6.68 -9.60
CA VAL A 165 -4.24 7.42 -9.66
C VAL A 165 -4.33 8.26 -10.93
N ALA A 166 -3.26 8.99 -11.25
CA ALA A 166 -3.21 9.80 -12.47
C ALA A 166 -3.35 8.95 -13.74
N ARG A 167 -2.68 7.80 -13.83
CA ARG A 167 -2.76 6.87 -14.96
C ARG A 167 -4.16 6.29 -15.11
N ILE A 168 -4.79 5.83 -14.03
CA ILE A 168 -6.15 5.28 -14.09
C ILE A 168 -7.18 6.32 -14.56
N LEU A 169 -7.03 7.59 -14.17
CA LEU A 169 -7.90 8.67 -14.64
C LEU A 169 -7.63 9.06 -16.11
N CYS A 170 -6.40 8.87 -16.60
CA CYS A 170 -5.96 9.30 -17.92
C CYS A 170 -6.02 8.24 -19.02
N ARG A 171 -5.91 6.95 -18.67
CA ARG A 171 -5.91 5.86 -19.64
C ARG A 171 -7.23 5.72 -20.36
N SER A 172 -7.15 5.22 -21.60
CA SER A 172 -8.33 4.85 -22.36
C SER A 172 -9.02 3.62 -21.78
N ILE A 173 -10.32 3.48 -22.06
CA ILE A 173 -11.08 2.29 -21.66
C ILE A 173 -10.54 1.03 -22.34
N ASP A 174 -10.01 1.15 -23.56
CA ASP A 174 -9.41 0.02 -24.28
C ASP A 174 -8.12 -0.48 -23.63
N GLU A 175 -7.32 0.41 -23.04
CA GLU A 175 -6.15 0.01 -22.23
C GLU A 175 -6.58 -0.65 -20.91
N LEU A 176 -7.63 -0.14 -20.27
CA LEU A 176 -8.07 -0.63 -18.95
C LEU A 176 -8.87 -1.93 -19.03
N ARG A 177 -9.66 -2.15 -20.09
CA ARG A 177 -10.54 -3.33 -20.22
C ARG A 177 -9.77 -4.65 -20.30
N THR A 178 -8.49 -4.63 -20.65
CA THR A 178 -7.62 -5.82 -20.71
C THR A 178 -6.93 -6.13 -19.37
N THR A 179 -7.23 -5.37 -18.31
CA THR A 179 -6.60 -5.49 -17.00
C THR A 179 -7.48 -6.23 -15.98
N ASP A 180 -7.02 -6.38 -14.73
CA ASP A 180 -7.82 -6.90 -13.60
C ASP A 180 -8.52 -5.80 -12.78
N ILE A 181 -8.77 -4.63 -13.37
CA ILE A 181 -9.57 -3.55 -12.76
C ILE A 181 -10.97 -4.06 -12.40
N ALA A 182 -11.58 -3.55 -11.33
CA ALA A 182 -12.95 -3.94 -10.97
C ALA A 182 -13.97 -3.46 -12.01
N ASP A 183 -14.97 -4.29 -12.32
CA ASP A 183 -15.93 -4.00 -13.40
C ASP A 183 -16.74 -2.73 -13.14
N TYR A 184 -17.23 -2.53 -11.91
CA TYR A 184 -17.93 -1.29 -11.55
C TYR A 184 -17.06 -0.04 -11.69
N ALA A 185 -15.74 -0.17 -11.50
CA ALA A 185 -14.82 0.95 -11.62
C ALA A 185 -14.55 1.26 -13.09
N LEU A 186 -14.36 0.22 -13.92
CA LEU A 186 -14.26 0.36 -15.37
C LEU A 186 -15.53 0.99 -15.97
N ASP A 187 -16.70 0.58 -15.51
CA ASP A 187 -17.98 1.14 -15.94
C ASP A 187 -18.11 2.62 -15.55
N ALA A 188 -17.75 2.99 -14.32
CA ALA A 188 -17.72 4.39 -13.89
C ALA A 188 -16.72 5.23 -14.71
N LEU A 189 -15.51 4.70 -14.96
CA LEU A 189 -14.48 5.37 -15.77
C LEU A 189 -14.92 5.56 -17.23
N ARG A 190 -15.73 4.64 -17.79
CA ARG A 190 -16.29 4.78 -19.15
C ARG A 190 -17.13 6.04 -19.31
N HIS A 191 -17.75 6.51 -18.23
CA HIS A 191 -18.58 7.71 -18.21
C HIS A 191 -17.86 8.94 -17.63
N SER A 192 -16.55 8.84 -17.40
CA SER A 192 -15.74 9.95 -16.89
C SER A 192 -15.65 11.10 -17.89
N ARG A 193 -15.84 12.32 -17.40
CA ARG A 193 -15.63 13.57 -18.14
C ARG A 193 -14.26 14.18 -17.90
N ILE A 194 -13.42 13.56 -17.07
CA ILE A 194 -12.08 14.08 -16.75
C ILE A 194 -11.25 14.24 -18.03
N LYS A 195 -10.76 15.47 -18.24
CA LYS A 195 -9.92 15.90 -19.35
C LYS A 195 -8.54 16.35 -18.88
N GLU A 196 -8.45 16.94 -17.69
CA GLU A 196 -7.18 17.37 -17.10
C GLU A 196 -6.98 16.72 -15.73
N VAL A 197 -5.79 16.16 -15.53
CA VAL A 197 -5.35 15.68 -14.23
C VAL A 197 -4.11 16.46 -13.84
N TYR A 198 -4.13 17.12 -12.69
CA TYR A 198 -2.98 17.83 -12.14
C TYR A 198 -2.23 16.93 -11.15
N LEU A 199 -0.96 16.64 -11.41
CA LEU A 199 -0.09 15.94 -10.46
C LEU A 199 0.78 16.96 -9.73
N LEU A 200 0.56 17.14 -8.43
CA LEU A 200 1.09 18.28 -7.68
C LEU A 200 2.20 17.87 -6.71
N GLY A 201 3.40 18.38 -6.93
CA GLY A 201 4.58 18.15 -6.10
C GLY A 201 5.02 19.39 -5.32
N ARG A 202 5.05 19.29 -3.97
CA ARG A 202 5.54 20.40 -3.13
C ARG A 202 7.04 20.72 -3.27
N ARG A 203 7.83 19.76 -3.76
CA ARG A 203 9.28 19.91 -4.01
C ARG A 203 9.57 19.83 -5.51
N GLY A 204 10.84 19.98 -5.87
CA GLY A 204 11.30 19.90 -7.26
C GLY A 204 11.39 18.47 -7.81
N PRO A 205 11.74 18.34 -9.10
CA PRO A 205 11.78 17.07 -9.82
C PRO A 205 12.79 16.06 -9.24
N ALA A 206 13.91 16.54 -8.71
CA ALA A 206 14.94 15.69 -8.10
C ALA A 206 14.44 15.03 -6.79
N GLN A 207 13.43 15.59 -6.13
CA GLN A 207 12.87 15.04 -4.89
C GLN A 207 11.58 14.24 -5.11
N ALA A 208 11.19 14.00 -6.37
CA ALA A 208 10.06 13.16 -6.72
C ALA A 208 10.30 11.71 -6.29
N ALA A 209 9.31 11.11 -5.64
CA ALA A 209 9.40 9.78 -5.05
C ALA A 209 9.01 8.65 -6.03
N PHE A 210 8.35 8.98 -7.15
CA PHE A 210 8.09 8.00 -8.20
C PHE A 210 9.38 7.49 -8.84
N THR A 211 9.32 6.30 -9.43
CA THR A 211 10.46 5.65 -10.10
C THR A 211 10.47 5.88 -11.62
N ASN A 212 11.61 5.60 -12.25
CA ASN A 212 11.83 5.92 -13.68
C ASN A 212 10.89 5.17 -14.65
N PRO A 213 10.55 3.88 -14.44
CA PRO A 213 9.57 3.20 -15.28
C PRO A 213 8.19 3.86 -15.26
N GLU A 214 7.72 4.24 -14.08
CA GLU A 214 6.36 4.77 -13.85
C GLU A 214 6.17 6.12 -14.54
N ILE A 215 7.16 7.01 -14.45
CA ILE A 215 7.09 8.30 -15.15
C ILE A 215 7.27 8.16 -16.67
N LYS A 216 7.96 7.12 -17.15
CA LYS A 216 8.05 6.84 -18.60
C LYS A 216 6.72 6.38 -19.16
N GLU A 217 6.06 5.44 -18.49
CA GLU A 217 4.75 4.91 -18.88
C GLU A 217 3.71 6.03 -19.02
N VAL A 218 3.78 7.05 -18.16
CA VAL A 218 2.93 8.23 -18.24
C VAL A 218 3.06 8.94 -19.59
N GLY A 219 4.27 9.04 -20.15
CA GLY A 219 4.49 9.66 -21.46
C GLY A 219 4.14 8.76 -22.65
N GLU A 220 3.73 7.52 -22.41
CA GLU A 220 3.38 6.50 -23.42
C GLU A 220 1.87 6.21 -23.48
N MET A 221 1.05 6.81 -22.60
CA MET A 221 -0.40 6.63 -22.57
C MET A 221 -1.05 6.95 -23.92
N ALA A 222 -1.98 6.13 -24.38
CA ALA A 222 -2.58 6.28 -25.71
C ALA A 222 -3.41 7.58 -25.84
N ASP A 223 -4.11 7.97 -24.77
CA ASP A 223 -5.15 9.02 -24.82
C ASP A 223 -4.85 10.24 -23.92
N ALA A 224 -3.64 10.34 -23.38
CA ALA A 224 -3.20 11.48 -22.59
C ALA A 224 -1.84 12.06 -23.04
N ASP A 225 -1.77 13.39 -23.15
CA ASP A 225 -0.52 14.14 -23.28
C ASP A 225 0.02 14.49 -21.89
N ILE A 226 1.30 14.21 -21.62
CA ILE A 226 1.98 14.74 -20.42
C ILE A 226 2.47 16.17 -20.69
N ILE A 227 2.14 17.07 -19.78
CA ILE A 227 2.52 18.48 -19.81
C ILE A 227 3.33 18.80 -18.56
N VAL A 228 4.49 19.41 -18.76
CA VAL A 228 5.40 19.82 -17.70
C VAL A 228 5.84 21.25 -18.00
N ARG A 229 5.81 22.12 -16.99
CA ARG A 229 6.24 23.51 -17.15
C ARG A 229 7.77 23.60 -17.16
N PRO A 230 8.42 24.16 -18.21
CA PRO A 230 9.88 24.22 -18.31
C PRO A 230 10.57 24.85 -17.09
N GLU A 231 9.97 25.88 -16.50
CA GLU A 231 10.48 26.59 -15.33
C GLU A 231 10.38 25.79 -14.04
N GLU A 232 9.48 24.82 -13.94
CA GLU A 232 9.26 24.00 -12.74
C GLU A 232 10.14 22.75 -12.69
N VAL A 233 10.81 22.41 -13.81
CA VAL A 233 11.72 21.25 -13.90
C VAL A 233 13.19 21.61 -14.12
N GLN A 234 13.52 22.90 -14.02
CA GLN A 234 14.89 23.32 -13.80
C GLN A 234 15.31 23.00 -12.37
N LEU A 235 16.52 22.48 -12.20
CA LEU A 235 17.10 22.28 -10.87
C LEU A 235 17.55 23.63 -10.31
N ASP A 236 17.05 23.98 -9.13
CA ASP A 236 17.63 25.03 -8.30
C ASP A 236 19.04 24.62 -7.82
N ASP A 237 19.80 25.59 -7.31
CA ASP A 237 21.20 25.40 -6.90
C ASP A 237 21.35 24.32 -5.81
N LEU A 238 20.42 24.25 -4.86
CA LEU A 238 20.45 23.24 -3.79
C LEU A 238 20.19 21.85 -4.35
N SER A 239 19.19 21.72 -5.23
CA SER A 239 18.88 20.46 -5.92
C SER A 239 20.05 19.99 -6.79
N ARG A 240 20.69 20.91 -7.53
CA ARG A 240 21.85 20.60 -8.38
C ARG A 240 23.02 20.08 -7.54
N ALA A 241 23.39 20.80 -6.49
CA ALA A 241 24.45 20.39 -5.58
C ALA A 241 24.15 19.04 -4.90
N ALA A 242 22.90 18.80 -4.51
CA ALA A 242 22.49 17.53 -3.89
C ALA A 242 22.61 16.35 -4.86
N VAL A 243 22.17 16.53 -6.11
CA VAL A 243 22.26 15.50 -7.16
C VAL A 243 23.72 15.22 -7.51
N GLU A 244 24.54 16.25 -7.72
CA GLU A 244 25.99 16.13 -7.98
C GLU A 244 26.72 15.40 -6.86
N LYS A 245 26.40 15.72 -5.60
CA LYS A 245 26.98 15.06 -4.43
C LYS A 245 26.57 13.59 -4.31
N SER A 246 25.30 13.27 -4.57
CA SER A 246 24.80 11.90 -4.45
C SER A 246 25.26 10.97 -5.56
N GLN A 247 25.54 11.54 -6.75
CA GLN A 247 25.76 10.80 -8.00
C GLN A 247 24.69 9.74 -8.30
N ASP A 248 23.45 9.94 -7.81
CA ASP A 248 22.35 9.01 -8.02
C ASP A 248 21.88 9.06 -9.48
N ARG A 249 22.33 8.07 -10.25
CA ARG A 249 21.96 7.89 -11.66
C ARG A 249 20.45 7.77 -11.87
N ALA A 250 19.72 7.17 -10.92
CA ALA A 250 18.28 7.03 -11.05
C ALA A 250 17.59 8.40 -10.97
N THR A 251 17.99 9.24 -10.02
CA THR A 251 17.50 10.61 -9.89
C THR A 251 17.89 11.49 -11.07
N LEU A 252 19.14 11.40 -11.55
CA LEU A 252 19.56 12.12 -12.77
C LEU A 252 18.69 11.76 -13.98
N LYS A 253 18.45 10.46 -14.20
CA LYS A 253 17.62 10.02 -15.32
C LYS A 253 16.18 10.49 -15.21
N LYS A 254 15.65 10.56 -13.99
CA LYS A 254 14.30 11.07 -13.71
C LYS A 254 14.15 12.53 -14.12
N VAL A 255 15.11 13.36 -13.72
CA VAL A 255 15.15 14.79 -14.07
C VAL A 255 15.23 14.96 -15.59
N GLU A 256 16.09 14.19 -16.26
CA GLU A 256 16.22 14.20 -17.72
C GLU A 256 14.89 13.87 -18.42
N ILE A 257 14.15 12.85 -17.94
CA ILE A 257 12.83 12.49 -18.50
C ILE A 257 11.84 13.66 -18.39
N LEU A 258 11.75 14.27 -17.22
CA LEU A 258 10.81 15.38 -16.96
C LEU A 258 11.16 16.63 -17.78
N GLN A 259 12.45 16.95 -17.90
CA GLN A 259 12.93 18.03 -18.77
C GLN A 259 12.63 17.72 -20.24
N GLY A 260 12.77 16.46 -20.65
CA GLY A 260 12.36 16.00 -21.97
C GLY A 260 10.87 16.21 -22.23
N TYR A 261 10.00 15.94 -21.26
CA TYR A 261 8.56 16.22 -21.38
C TYR A 261 8.23 17.70 -21.46
N ALA A 262 8.96 18.57 -20.76
CA ALA A 262 8.76 20.02 -20.84
C ALA A 262 9.04 20.61 -22.25
N LEU A 263 9.80 19.89 -23.09
CA LEU A 263 10.09 20.28 -24.47
C LEU A 263 9.09 19.71 -25.49
N ARG A 264 8.22 18.77 -25.09
CA ARG A 264 7.24 18.16 -25.99
C ARG A 264 6.05 19.09 -26.19
N LYS A 265 5.60 19.21 -27.44
CA LYS A 265 4.32 19.84 -27.75
C LYS A 265 3.20 18.81 -27.56
N PRO A 266 2.04 19.19 -26.98
CA PRO A 266 0.87 18.32 -26.94
C PRO A 266 0.51 17.80 -28.33
N THR A 267 0.17 16.52 -28.42
CA THR A 267 -0.18 15.86 -29.68
C THR A 267 -1.66 15.97 -30.04
N GLY A 268 -2.46 16.54 -29.14
CA GLY A 268 -3.90 16.74 -29.32
C GLY A 268 -4.73 15.57 -28.80
N LYS A 269 -4.18 14.78 -27.88
CA LYS A 269 -4.90 13.69 -27.21
C LYS A 269 -6.07 14.22 -26.38
N SER A 270 -7.05 13.36 -26.11
CA SER A 270 -8.30 13.83 -25.48
C SER A 270 -8.15 14.22 -24.01
N ARG A 271 -7.09 13.75 -23.35
CA ARG A 271 -6.73 14.10 -21.97
C ARG A 271 -5.34 14.71 -21.84
N ARG A 272 -5.12 15.43 -20.74
CA ARG A 272 -3.85 16.04 -20.37
C ARG A 272 -3.50 15.70 -18.93
N LEU A 273 -2.29 15.19 -18.71
CA LEU A 273 -1.71 15.05 -17.39
C LEU A 273 -0.69 16.17 -17.17
N ILE A 274 -1.01 17.10 -16.27
CA ILE A 274 -0.23 18.30 -16.01
C ILE A 274 0.57 18.08 -14.72
N SER A 275 1.87 17.79 -14.86
CA SER A 275 2.77 17.63 -13.71
C SER A 275 3.32 18.98 -13.29
N ARG A 276 3.03 19.37 -12.04
CA ARG A 276 3.45 20.63 -11.43
C ARG A 276 4.40 20.37 -10.28
N TYR A 277 5.45 21.17 -10.18
CA TYR A 277 6.47 21.07 -9.12
C TYR A 277 6.60 22.38 -8.36
N LEU A 278 7.18 22.30 -7.16
CA LEU A 278 7.32 23.44 -6.26
C LEU A 278 5.97 24.14 -5.99
N VAL A 279 4.89 23.36 -5.82
CA VAL A 279 3.56 23.88 -5.47
C VAL A 279 2.93 23.06 -4.35
N SER A 280 2.32 23.74 -3.38
CA SER A 280 1.58 23.11 -2.28
C SER A 280 0.13 23.57 -2.29
N PRO A 281 -0.86 22.68 -2.11
CA PRO A 281 -2.21 23.12 -1.78
C PRO A 281 -2.22 23.75 -0.39
N VAL A 282 -2.94 24.86 -0.26
CA VAL A 282 -3.11 25.58 1.01
C VAL A 282 -4.55 25.65 1.45
N GLU A 283 -5.51 25.46 0.54
CA GLU A 283 -6.94 25.50 0.81
C GLU A 283 -7.71 24.79 -0.33
N LEU A 284 -8.74 24.03 0.02
CA LEU A 284 -9.78 23.60 -0.92
C LEU A 284 -11.00 24.50 -0.74
N ILE A 285 -11.48 25.04 -1.86
CA ILE A 285 -12.58 26.00 -1.89
C ILE A 285 -13.82 25.25 -2.36
N GLY A 286 -14.86 25.27 -1.53
CA GLY A 286 -16.13 24.62 -1.81
C GLY A 286 -17.24 25.57 -2.24
N ASN A 287 -18.30 25.03 -2.82
CA ASN A 287 -19.57 25.75 -2.98
C ASN A 287 -20.48 25.60 -1.73
N ASP A 288 -21.65 26.24 -1.76
CA ASP A 288 -22.64 26.18 -0.68
C ASP A 288 -23.14 24.76 -0.35
N ALA A 289 -23.00 23.82 -1.31
CA ALA A 289 -23.35 22.41 -1.12
C ALA A 289 -22.19 21.57 -0.52
N GLY A 290 -21.07 22.20 -0.17
CA GLY A 290 -19.90 21.53 0.41
C GLY A 290 -19.09 20.69 -0.58
N GLN A 291 -19.24 20.93 -1.89
CA GLN A 291 -18.46 20.28 -2.95
C GLN A 291 -17.23 21.13 -3.30
N VAL A 292 -16.06 20.49 -3.45
CA VAL A 292 -14.84 21.16 -3.94
C VAL A 292 -15.10 21.73 -5.34
N MET A 293 -14.73 22.99 -5.54
CA MET A 293 -14.82 23.69 -6.83
C MET A 293 -13.47 24.24 -7.30
N ALA A 294 -12.57 24.52 -6.35
CA ALA A 294 -11.22 24.99 -6.65
C ALA A 294 -10.23 24.58 -5.56
N MET A 295 -8.95 24.65 -5.93
CA MET A 295 -7.82 24.43 -5.04
C MET A 295 -6.90 25.65 -5.12
N ARG A 296 -6.64 26.28 -3.97
CA ARG A 296 -5.63 27.32 -3.86
C ARG A 296 -4.27 26.69 -3.64
N LEU A 297 -3.33 27.04 -4.51
CA LEU A 297 -1.93 26.63 -4.41
C LEU A 297 -1.07 27.81 -3.99
N VAL A 298 0.05 27.49 -3.34
CA VAL A 298 1.17 28.41 -3.14
C VAL A 298 2.41 27.85 -3.82
N LYS A 299 3.20 28.73 -4.46
CA LYS A 299 4.52 28.34 -4.97
C LYS A 299 5.49 28.14 -3.81
N ASN A 300 6.45 27.25 -4.02
CA ASN A 300 7.48 26.93 -3.05
C ASN A 300 8.86 27.27 -3.63
N ILE A 301 9.79 27.50 -2.73
CA ILE A 301 11.23 27.39 -2.98
C ILE A 301 11.79 26.27 -2.12
N LEU A 302 12.96 25.74 -2.48
CA LEU A 302 13.66 24.78 -1.63
C LEU A 302 14.59 25.50 -0.66
N ILE A 303 14.62 25.02 0.58
CA ILE A 303 15.58 25.41 1.62
C ILE A 303 16.25 24.16 2.18
N ALA A 304 17.49 24.30 2.67
CA ALA A 304 18.15 23.23 3.40
C ALA A 304 17.71 23.24 4.87
N ALA A 305 17.22 22.11 5.37
CA ALA A 305 17.02 21.92 6.80
C ALA A 305 18.35 21.72 7.53
N PRO A 306 18.39 21.90 8.88
CA PRO A 306 19.59 21.65 9.68
C PRO A 306 20.18 20.23 9.49
N THR A 307 19.32 19.25 9.18
CA THR A 307 19.71 17.86 8.85
C THR A 307 20.39 17.70 7.49
N GLY A 308 20.48 18.75 6.67
CA GLY A 308 20.93 18.71 5.28
C GLY A 308 19.86 18.29 4.27
N ALA A 309 18.68 17.84 4.73
CA ALA A 309 17.57 17.50 3.84
C ALA A 309 16.93 18.75 3.22
N LEU A 310 16.57 18.68 1.94
CA LEU A 310 15.85 19.76 1.26
C LEU A 310 14.35 19.74 1.60
N GLN A 311 13.83 20.90 2.00
CA GLN A 311 12.45 21.13 2.37
C GLN A 311 11.82 22.22 1.50
N ALA A 312 10.51 22.11 1.28
CA ALA A 312 9.75 23.15 0.61
C ALA A 312 9.41 24.27 1.60
N LYS A 313 9.60 25.53 1.19
CA LYS A 313 9.15 26.72 1.89
C LYS A 313 8.19 27.50 0.99
N ALA A 314 6.99 27.77 1.49
CA ALA A 314 5.99 28.55 0.78
C ALA A 314 6.47 29.99 0.52
N THR A 315 6.14 30.53 -0.65
CA THR A 315 6.30 31.94 -0.99
C THR A 315 4.99 32.69 -0.72
N ASP A 316 4.90 33.92 -1.21
CA ASP A 316 3.70 34.77 -1.24
C ASP A 316 2.92 34.66 -2.56
N GLN A 317 3.38 33.83 -3.50
CA GLN A 317 2.75 33.66 -4.81
C GLN A 317 1.71 32.55 -4.77
N PHE A 318 0.44 32.94 -4.95
CA PHE A 318 -0.69 32.03 -5.00
C PHE A 318 -1.23 31.87 -6.42
N GLU A 319 -1.78 30.71 -6.71
CA GLU A 319 -2.61 30.48 -7.90
C GLU A 319 -3.83 29.67 -7.48
N GLU A 320 -4.92 29.82 -8.22
CA GLU A 320 -6.14 29.03 -8.03
C GLU A 320 -6.30 28.09 -9.21
N LEU A 321 -6.58 26.82 -8.92
CA LEU A 321 -6.88 25.80 -9.92
C LEU A 321 -8.36 25.41 -9.81
N PRO A 322 -9.17 25.57 -10.88
CA PRO A 322 -10.49 24.99 -10.92
C PRO A 322 -10.36 23.46 -10.94
N VAL A 323 -10.85 22.80 -9.89
CA VAL A 323 -10.84 21.34 -9.74
C VAL A 323 -12.05 20.93 -8.93
N GLY A 324 -12.76 19.89 -9.38
CA GLY A 324 -13.92 19.36 -8.65
C GLY A 324 -13.64 18.07 -7.89
N LEU A 325 -12.50 17.46 -8.17
CA LEU A 325 -12.08 16.17 -7.64
C LEU A 325 -10.61 16.24 -7.22
N VAL A 326 -10.30 15.83 -5.99
CA VAL A 326 -8.97 15.88 -5.40
C VAL A 326 -8.64 14.55 -4.76
N PHE A 327 -7.47 13.99 -5.10
CA PHE A 327 -6.91 12.80 -4.50
C PHE A 327 -5.63 13.14 -3.73
N ARG A 328 -5.64 13.00 -2.40
CA ARG A 328 -4.43 13.16 -1.59
C ARG A 328 -3.62 11.86 -1.56
N SER A 329 -2.41 11.92 -2.09
CA SER A 329 -1.43 10.82 -2.12
C SER A 329 -0.14 11.26 -1.40
N VAL A 330 -0.30 11.78 -0.17
CA VAL A 330 0.79 12.35 0.64
C VAL A 330 1.44 11.33 1.61
N GLY A 331 1.15 10.05 1.40
CA GLY A 331 1.75 8.91 2.09
C GLY A 331 0.74 8.16 2.96
N TYR A 332 0.95 6.85 3.11
CA TYR A 332 0.13 6.03 3.99
C TYR A 332 0.50 6.28 5.47
N ARG A 333 -0.28 5.68 6.36
CA ARG A 333 -0.07 5.62 7.81
C ARG A 333 -0.54 4.28 8.35
N GLY A 334 0.19 3.73 9.32
CA GLY A 334 -0.27 2.58 10.09
C GLY A 334 -1.46 2.92 10.98
N VAL A 335 -2.18 1.88 11.40
CA VAL A 335 -3.29 1.95 12.35
C VAL A 335 -2.86 1.22 13.63
N PRO A 336 -3.11 1.79 14.82
CA PRO A 336 -2.81 1.10 16.06
C PRO A 336 -3.62 -0.20 16.17
N LEU A 337 -2.98 -1.26 16.68
CA LEU A 337 -3.62 -2.53 16.98
C LEU A 337 -3.96 -2.60 18.48
N PRO A 338 -5.14 -3.11 18.87
CA PRO A 338 -5.50 -3.20 20.29
C PRO A 338 -4.46 -3.95 21.12
N GLY A 339 -3.94 -3.29 22.17
CA GLY A 339 -2.94 -3.86 23.07
C GLY A 339 -1.50 -3.87 22.55
N VAL A 340 -1.22 -3.33 21.36
CA VAL A 340 0.12 -3.31 20.77
C VAL A 340 0.70 -1.88 20.81
N PRO A 341 1.91 -1.67 21.34
CA PRO A 341 2.56 -0.35 21.38
C PRO A 341 2.66 0.32 20.01
N PHE A 342 2.30 1.61 19.95
CA PHE A 342 2.22 2.35 18.68
C PHE A 342 2.80 3.76 18.81
N HIS A 343 3.64 4.14 17.84
CA HIS A 343 4.22 5.47 17.77
C HIS A 343 3.36 6.39 16.89
N GLU A 344 2.41 7.10 17.50
CA GLU A 344 1.35 7.86 16.81
C GLU A 344 1.84 8.82 15.72
N LYS A 345 2.92 9.57 16.01
CA LYS A 345 3.46 10.56 15.06
C LYS A 345 4.05 9.93 13.80
N TRP A 346 4.60 8.73 13.91
CA TRP A 346 5.26 8.04 12.79
C TRP A 346 4.29 7.07 12.10
N GLY A 347 3.27 6.60 12.82
CA GLY A 347 2.27 5.68 12.32
C GLY A 347 2.84 4.26 12.16
N VAL A 348 3.64 3.81 13.14
CA VAL A 348 4.32 2.51 13.16
C VAL A 348 4.23 1.89 14.56
N ILE A 349 4.34 0.57 14.64
CA ILE A 349 4.52 -0.13 15.93
C ILE A 349 5.89 0.25 16.50
N LEU A 350 5.94 0.59 17.79
CA LEU A 350 7.19 0.95 18.47
C LEU A 350 8.09 -0.29 18.52
N ASN A 351 9.29 -0.22 17.95
CA ASN A 351 10.16 -1.39 17.80
C ASN A 351 11.65 -1.05 17.71
N GLU A 352 12.49 -2.06 17.99
CA GLU A 352 13.92 -2.07 17.67
C GLU A 352 14.26 -3.32 16.85
N LYS A 353 14.74 -3.13 15.61
CA LYS A 353 15.06 -4.22 14.65
C LYS A 353 13.92 -5.23 14.44
N GLY A 354 12.69 -4.81 14.71
CA GLY A 354 11.49 -5.65 14.62
C GLY A 354 11.03 -6.28 15.93
N ARG A 355 11.76 -6.19 17.05
CA ARG A 355 11.22 -6.51 18.38
C ARG A 355 10.30 -5.38 18.84
N VAL A 356 9.06 -5.67 19.19
CA VAL A 356 8.13 -4.66 19.73
C VAL A 356 8.68 -4.18 21.07
N LEU A 357 8.63 -2.87 21.35
CA LEU A 357 9.11 -2.31 22.61
C LEU A 357 7.93 -1.88 23.49
N ASP A 358 8.07 -2.14 24.78
CA ASP A 358 7.22 -1.54 25.80
C ASP A 358 7.49 -0.04 25.88
N PRO A 359 6.46 0.83 25.85
CA PRO A 359 6.66 2.27 25.75
C PRO A 359 7.27 2.91 27.01
N ASP A 360 7.12 2.28 28.18
CA ASP A 360 7.60 2.83 29.44
C ASP A 360 9.04 2.38 29.74
N SER A 361 9.31 1.09 29.60
CA SER A 361 10.63 0.50 29.90
C SER A 361 11.59 0.51 28.72
N HIS A 362 11.09 0.75 27.50
CA HIS A 362 11.83 0.61 26.24
C HIS A 362 12.48 -0.77 26.05
N GLN A 363 12.03 -1.79 26.79
CA GLN A 363 12.51 -3.17 26.64
C GLN A 363 11.66 -3.93 25.63
N PRO A 364 12.23 -4.94 24.95
CA PRO A 364 11.46 -5.83 24.08
C PRO A 364 10.30 -6.51 24.81
N VAL A 365 9.11 -6.45 24.20
CA VAL A 365 7.94 -7.24 24.61
C VAL A 365 8.18 -8.68 24.17
N ILE A 366 8.19 -9.61 25.13
CA ILE A 366 8.54 -11.01 24.90
C ILE A 366 7.61 -11.65 23.86
N GLY A 367 8.22 -12.25 22.83
CA GLY A 367 7.53 -12.97 21.77
C GLY A 367 6.73 -12.10 20.78
N GLU A 368 6.83 -10.77 20.83
CA GLU A 368 6.11 -9.88 19.93
C GLU A 368 7.04 -9.14 18.96
N TYR A 369 6.71 -9.21 17.68
CA TYR A 369 7.55 -8.73 16.59
C TYR A 369 6.74 -7.95 15.56
N THR A 370 7.43 -7.12 14.78
CA THR A 370 6.84 -6.36 13.68
C THR A 370 7.77 -6.35 12.47
N ALA A 371 7.20 -6.27 11.27
CA ALA A 371 7.95 -6.17 10.02
C ALA A 371 7.17 -5.36 8.96
N GLY A 372 7.86 -4.92 7.92
CA GLY A 372 7.27 -4.23 6.78
C GLY A 372 6.91 -2.78 7.08
N TRP A 373 5.86 -2.29 6.43
CA TRP A 373 5.46 -0.89 6.57
C TRP A 373 4.98 -0.52 7.97
N ILE A 374 4.38 -1.45 8.72
CA ILE A 374 3.99 -1.19 10.11
C ILE A 374 5.20 -1.09 11.05
N LYS A 375 6.38 -1.60 10.64
CA LYS A 375 7.66 -1.46 11.34
C LYS A 375 8.42 -0.19 10.94
N ARG A 376 8.59 0.05 9.63
CA ARG A 376 9.52 1.05 9.07
C ARG A 376 8.83 2.32 8.52
N GLY A 377 7.51 2.31 8.46
CA GLY A 377 6.72 3.28 7.72
C GLY A 377 6.54 2.92 6.24
N PRO A 378 5.58 3.54 5.55
CA PRO A 378 5.15 3.12 4.22
C PRO A 378 6.01 3.72 3.12
N SER A 379 7.22 3.19 3.00
CA SER A 379 8.16 3.55 1.95
C SER A 379 8.80 2.31 1.34
N GLY A 380 9.26 2.47 0.10
CA GLY A 380 9.88 1.40 -0.69
C GLY A 380 8.88 0.52 -1.44
N VAL A 381 9.42 -0.26 -2.38
CA VAL A 381 8.69 -1.21 -3.22
C VAL A 381 8.52 -2.58 -2.53
N ILE A 382 7.73 -3.48 -3.11
CA ILE A 382 7.47 -4.84 -2.58
C ILE A 382 8.76 -5.54 -2.13
N GLY A 383 9.80 -5.53 -2.97
CA GLY A 383 11.07 -6.19 -2.70
C GLY A 383 11.85 -5.62 -1.50
N THR A 384 11.59 -4.38 -1.09
CA THR A 384 12.25 -3.79 0.09
C THR A 384 11.81 -4.46 1.40
N ASN A 385 10.64 -5.10 1.40
CA ASN A 385 10.11 -5.81 2.57
C ASN A 385 10.82 -7.15 2.82
N LYS A 386 11.51 -7.72 1.83
CA LYS A 386 12.19 -9.01 1.99
C LYS A 386 13.37 -8.95 2.97
N PRO A 387 14.40 -8.09 2.78
CA PRO A 387 15.49 -7.97 3.75
C PRO A 387 15.02 -7.48 5.12
N ASP A 388 13.97 -6.66 5.16
CA ASP A 388 13.38 -6.19 6.42
C ASP A 388 12.71 -7.32 7.22
N ALA A 389 11.93 -8.19 6.55
CA ALA A 389 11.38 -9.38 7.17
C ALA A 389 12.49 -10.33 7.65
N ALA A 390 13.58 -10.46 6.88
CA ALA A 390 14.74 -11.27 7.26
C ALA A 390 15.41 -10.77 8.56
N GLU A 391 15.52 -9.45 8.74
CA GLU A 391 16.04 -8.84 9.97
C GLU A 391 15.18 -9.20 11.17
N THR A 392 13.85 -9.01 11.06
CA THR A 392 12.92 -9.36 12.14
C THR A 392 12.97 -10.86 12.46
N VAL A 393 12.95 -11.74 11.46
CA VAL A 393 13.06 -13.20 11.68
C VAL A 393 14.39 -13.59 12.33
N THR A 394 15.47 -12.87 12.05
CA THR A 394 16.76 -13.10 12.72
C THR A 394 16.63 -12.82 14.22
N CYS A 395 15.99 -11.72 14.61
CA CYS A 395 15.68 -11.41 16.01
C CYS A 395 14.76 -12.48 16.65
N MET A 396 13.75 -12.96 15.93
CA MET A 396 12.86 -14.03 16.40
C MET A 396 13.63 -15.32 16.73
N VAL A 397 14.59 -15.71 15.88
CA VAL A 397 15.41 -16.93 16.09
C VAL A 397 16.40 -16.74 17.24
N GLU A 398 17.01 -15.56 17.37
CA GLU A 398 17.87 -15.23 18.50
C GLU A 398 17.13 -15.33 19.84
N ASP A 399 15.90 -14.83 19.89
CA ASP A 399 15.09 -14.84 21.11
C ASP A 399 14.62 -16.25 21.45
N LEU A 400 14.26 -17.07 20.45
CA LEU A 400 14.02 -18.50 20.64
C LEU A 400 15.23 -19.21 21.27
N ALA A 401 16.44 -18.96 20.79
CA ALA A 401 17.65 -19.56 21.34
C ALA A 401 17.93 -19.14 22.79
N ARG A 402 17.47 -17.94 23.18
CA ARG A 402 17.58 -17.41 24.54
C ARG A 402 16.41 -17.80 25.46
N GLY A 403 15.37 -18.43 24.92
CA GLY A 403 14.12 -18.69 25.64
C GLY A 403 13.27 -17.44 25.89
N ALA A 404 13.55 -16.33 25.21
CA ALA A 404 12.80 -15.07 25.30
C ALA A 404 11.55 -15.10 24.39
N ILE A 405 10.71 -16.11 24.59
CA ILE A 405 9.49 -16.38 23.81
C ILE A 405 8.28 -16.53 24.73
N LEU A 406 7.08 -16.52 24.16
CA LEU A 406 5.86 -16.82 24.91
C LEU A 406 5.78 -18.33 25.22
N HIS A 407 5.10 -18.65 26.31
CA HIS A 407 4.81 -20.02 26.74
C HIS A 407 3.30 -20.26 26.69
N PRO A 408 2.74 -20.51 25.49
CA PRO A 408 1.31 -20.70 25.31
C PRO A 408 0.78 -21.90 26.10
N SER A 409 -0.42 -21.78 26.67
CA SER A 409 -1.10 -22.88 27.36
C SER A 409 -1.66 -23.92 26.38
N HIS A 410 -1.95 -23.49 25.14
CA HIS A 410 -2.57 -24.29 24.09
C HIS A 410 -1.77 -24.22 22.77
N PRO A 411 -0.51 -24.72 22.76
CA PRO A 411 0.36 -24.65 21.58
C PRO A 411 -0.11 -25.53 20.41
N GLU A 412 -1.07 -26.43 20.61
CA GLU A 412 -1.48 -27.38 19.59
C GLU A 412 -2.15 -26.67 18.39
N PRO A 413 -1.78 -26.99 17.14
CA PRO A 413 -2.41 -26.38 15.97
C PRO A 413 -3.93 -26.51 15.93
N SER A 414 -4.47 -27.62 16.44
CA SER A 414 -5.92 -27.88 16.51
C SER A 414 -6.65 -26.97 17.51
N ALA A 415 -6.00 -26.54 18.60
CA ALA A 415 -6.60 -25.65 19.58
C ALA A 415 -6.87 -24.26 18.97
N ALA A 416 -5.87 -23.71 18.26
CA ALA A 416 -6.02 -22.45 17.56
C ALA A 416 -7.09 -22.52 16.46
N ASP A 417 -7.14 -23.60 15.67
CA ASP A 417 -8.17 -23.78 14.64
C ASP A 417 -9.57 -23.85 15.25
N ALA A 418 -9.75 -24.63 16.33
CA ALA A 418 -11.04 -24.73 17.02
C ALA A 418 -11.54 -23.37 17.52
N LEU A 419 -10.66 -22.56 18.12
CA LEU A 419 -10.99 -21.21 18.57
C LEU A 419 -11.45 -20.32 17.41
N ILE A 420 -10.71 -20.32 16.31
CA ILE A 420 -10.99 -19.49 15.14
C ILE A 420 -12.31 -19.91 14.50
N ARG A 421 -12.52 -21.22 14.29
CA ARG A 421 -13.74 -21.76 13.68
C ARG A 421 -14.98 -21.49 14.53
N GLN A 422 -14.84 -21.49 15.86
CA GLN A 422 -15.92 -21.13 16.78
C GLN A 422 -16.30 -19.65 16.66
N ARG A 423 -15.32 -18.75 16.59
CA ARG A 423 -15.57 -17.29 16.59
C ARG A 423 -15.88 -16.73 15.20
N GLN A 424 -15.30 -17.32 14.16
CA GLN A 424 -15.45 -16.91 12.77
C GLN A 424 -15.67 -18.14 11.88
N PRO A 425 -16.89 -18.71 11.86
CA PRO A 425 -17.21 -19.90 11.06
C PRO A 425 -17.09 -19.65 9.55
N ASN A 426 -17.15 -18.39 9.13
CA ASN A 426 -16.99 -17.99 7.72
C ASN A 426 -15.54 -17.69 7.34
N CYS A 427 -14.55 -18.08 8.15
CA CYS A 427 -13.14 -17.88 7.81
C CYS A 427 -12.76 -18.60 6.51
N PHE A 428 -11.83 -18.01 5.77
CA PHE A 428 -11.31 -18.55 4.51
C PHE A 428 -9.99 -19.26 4.78
N SER A 429 -9.93 -20.55 4.45
CA SER A 429 -8.69 -21.29 4.41
C SER A 429 -7.85 -20.96 3.17
N TRP A 430 -6.61 -21.44 3.14
CA TRP A 430 -5.80 -21.36 1.91
C TRP A 430 -6.46 -22.09 0.73
N GLU A 431 -7.11 -23.22 0.99
CA GLU A 431 -7.81 -24.00 -0.03
C GLU A 431 -9.04 -23.26 -0.59
N ASP A 432 -9.78 -22.57 0.29
CA ASP A 432 -10.89 -21.70 -0.12
C ASP A 432 -10.39 -20.59 -1.05
N TRP A 433 -9.29 -19.94 -0.68
CA TRP A 433 -8.64 -18.92 -1.52
C TRP A 433 -8.22 -19.51 -2.87
N MET A 434 -7.57 -20.68 -2.91
CA MET A 434 -7.14 -21.32 -4.17
C MET A 434 -8.32 -21.71 -5.06
N ARG A 435 -9.47 -22.08 -4.50
CA ARG A 435 -10.70 -22.31 -5.26
C ARG A 435 -11.25 -20.99 -5.83
N LEU A 436 -11.30 -19.94 -5.01
CA LEU A 436 -11.77 -18.62 -5.43
C LEU A 436 -10.87 -18.03 -6.53
N ASP A 437 -9.56 -18.13 -6.38
CA ASP A 437 -8.57 -17.66 -7.36
C ASP A 437 -8.79 -18.30 -8.73
N LYS A 438 -9.00 -19.63 -8.78
CA LYS A 438 -9.33 -20.35 -10.02
C LYS A 438 -10.61 -19.84 -10.68
N LEU A 439 -11.64 -19.53 -9.89
CA LEU A 439 -12.89 -18.97 -10.42
C LEU A 439 -12.66 -17.57 -11.01
N GLU A 440 -11.95 -16.69 -10.29
CA GLU A 440 -11.61 -15.35 -10.79
C GLU A 440 -10.81 -15.39 -12.10
N VAL A 441 -9.81 -16.27 -12.18
CA VAL A 441 -8.98 -16.47 -13.38
C VAL A 441 -9.82 -17.02 -14.53
N ALA A 442 -10.67 -18.02 -14.28
CA ALA A 442 -11.54 -18.58 -15.32
C ALA A 442 -12.53 -17.53 -15.88
N MET A 443 -13.13 -16.71 -15.00
CA MET A 443 -13.97 -15.59 -15.43
C MET A 443 -13.19 -14.58 -16.26
N GLY A 444 -11.94 -14.27 -15.88
CA GLY A 444 -11.05 -13.40 -16.67
C GLY A 444 -10.75 -13.94 -18.06
N GLN A 445 -10.38 -15.22 -18.15
CA GLN A 445 -10.06 -15.87 -19.42
C GLN A 445 -11.23 -15.82 -20.40
N ALA A 446 -12.47 -15.95 -19.92
CA ALA A 446 -13.67 -15.85 -20.75
C ALA A 446 -13.88 -14.46 -21.39
N VAL A 447 -13.21 -13.41 -20.88
CA VAL A 447 -13.29 -12.03 -21.37
C VAL A 447 -11.90 -11.42 -21.64
N GLU A 448 -10.90 -12.26 -21.93
CA GLU A 448 -9.54 -11.85 -22.30
C GLU A 448 -8.82 -10.97 -21.25
N ARG A 449 -9.09 -11.21 -19.97
CA ARG A 449 -8.46 -10.52 -18.83
C ARG A 449 -7.68 -11.50 -17.96
N PRO A 450 -6.69 -11.03 -17.17
CA PRO A 450 -5.95 -11.89 -16.23
C PRO A 450 -6.86 -12.55 -15.20
N ARG A 451 -7.89 -11.83 -14.75
CA ARG A 451 -8.96 -12.29 -13.85
C ARG A 451 -10.12 -11.29 -13.83
N VAL A 452 -11.29 -11.74 -13.39
CA VAL A 452 -12.37 -10.88 -12.89
C VAL A 452 -12.50 -11.12 -11.39
N LYS A 453 -12.37 -10.05 -10.59
CA LYS A 453 -12.36 -10.17 -9.13
C LYS A 453 -13.78 -10.26 -8.57
N PHE A 454 -14.00 -11.14 -7.61
CA PHE A 454 -15.12 -10.95 -6.68
C PHE A 454 -14.82 -9.75 -5.80
N THR A 455 -15.82 -8.89 -5.59
CA THR A 455 -15.62 -7.62 -4.87
C THR A 455 -16.51 -7.47 -3.63
N ARG A 456 -17.32 -8.50 -3.32
CA ARG A 456 -18.03 -8.62 -2.04
C ARG A 456 -17.72 -9.97 -1.40
N VAL A 457 -17.59 -9.99 -0.08
CA VAL A 457 -17.36 -11.22 0.68
C VAL A 457 -18.53 -12.20 0.52
N ALA A 458 -19.77 -11.71 0.47
CA ALA A 458 -20.95 -12.54 0.23
C ALA A 458 -20.88 -13.28 -1.11
N ASP A 459 -20.44 -12.61 -2.18
CA ASP A 459 -20.28 -13.23 -3.50
C ASP A 459 -19.17 -14.29 -3.50
N MET A 460 -18.10 -14.05 -2.73
CA MET A 460 -17.01 -15.03 -2.56
C MET A 460 -17.49 -16.28 -1.82
N LEU A 461 -18.27 -16.12 -0.76
CA LEU A 461 -18.87 -17.25 -0.02
C LEU A 461 -19.82 -18.04 -0.92
N ALA A 462 -20.72 -17.34 -1.62
CA ALA A 462 -21.66 -17.95 -2.57
C ALA A 462 -20.92 -18.71 -3.69
N ALA A 463 -19.86 -18.14 -4.25
CA ALA A 463 -19.03 -18.78 -5.28
C ALA A 463 -18.34 -20.07 -4.79
N LEU A 464 -18.11 -20.20 -3.48
CA LEU A 464 -17.55 -21.40 -2.85
C LEU A 464 -18.62 -22.39 -2.39
N ASN A 465 -19.90 -22.07 -2.55
CA ASN A 465 -21.06 -22.80 -2.02
C ASN A 465 -21.04 -22.91 -0.49
N ARG A 466 -20.77 -21.80 0.19
CA ARG A 466 -20.72 -21.69 1.66
C ARG A 466 -21.77 -20.77 2.23
#